data_AF-A0AAP8J287-F1
#
_entry.id   AF-A0AAP8J287-F1
#
_cell.length_a   1.000
_cell.length_b   1.000
_cell.length_c   1.000
_cell.angle_alpha   90.00
_cell.angle_beta   90.00
_cell.angle_gamma   90.00
#
_symmetry.space_group_name_H-M   'P 1'
#
loop_
_entity.id
_entity.type
_entity.pdbx_description
1 polymer ?
#
loop_
_entity_poly.entity_id
_entity_poly.type
_entity_poly.pdbx_seq_one_letter_code
_entity_poly.pdbx_strand_id
1 'polypeptide(L)' 'MAYRIQLNMKTQEFIAIDPKNAKHVGKGDTIEKALQQLKR' A
#
# COMPACT_ATOMS: atom_id res chain seq x y z
N MET A 1 5.20 6.47 11.59
CA MET A 1 4.37 6.98 10.48
C MET A 1 3.22 6.02 10.27
N ALA A 2 1.98 6.50 10.27
CA ALA A 2 0.81 5.67 9.97
C ALA A 2 0.56 5.66 8.46
N TYR A 3 0.47 4.49 7.85
CA TYR A 3 0.11 4.32 6.44
C TYR A 3 -1.36 3.94 6.33
N ARG A 4 -2.04 4.41 5.28
CA ARG A 4 -3.37 3.89 4.95
C ARG A 4 -3.21 2.63 4.14
N ILE A 5 -3.87 1.55 4.57
CA ILE A 5 -3.93 0.29 3.84
C ILE A 5 -5.34 0.13 3.27
N GLN A 6 -5.44 -0.19 1.99
CA GLN A 6 -6.69 -0.59 1.35
C GLN A 6 -6.54 -2.00 0.79
N LEU A 7 -7.60 -2.81 0.87
CA LEU A 7 -7.66 -4.10 0.19
C LEU A 7 -8.44 -3.93 -1.12
N ASN A 8 -7.81 -4.27 -2.24
CA ASN A 8 -8.51 -4.35 -3.51
C ASN A 8 -9.27 -5.68 -3.59
N MET A 9 -10.59 -5.64 -3.41
CA MET A 9 -11.43 -6.84 -3.42
C MET A 9 -11.46 -7.57 -4.79
N LYS A 10 -11.05 -6.91 -5.88
CA LYS A 10 -11.01 -7.54 -7.22
C LYS A 10 -9.73 -8.35 -7.44
N THR A 11 -8.59 -7.82 -7.02
CA THR A 11 -7.28 -8.46 -7.23
C THR A 11 -6.73 -9.15 -5.98
N GLN A 12 -7.41 -8.96 -4.83
CA GLN A 12 -6.98 -9.39 -3.49
C GLN A 12 -5.62 -8.80 -3.06
N GLU A 13 -5.22 -7.69 -3.67
CA GLU A 13 -3.96 -7.01 -3.34
C GLU A 13 -4.17 -5.95 -2.24
N PHE A 14 -3.18 -5.83 -1.37
CA PHE A 14 -3.06 -4.71 -0.44
C PHE A 14 -2.41 -3.52 -1.13
N ILE A 15 -2.96 -2.34 -0.88
CA ILE A 15 -2.48 -1.06 -1.38
C ILE A 15 -2.13 -0.21 -0.16
N ALA A 16 -0.84 0.06 0.01
CA ALA A 16 -0.33 1.03 0.97
C ALA A 16 -0.30 2.42 0.32
N ILE A 17 -0.75 3.43 1.05
CA ILE A 17 -0.83 4.82 0.59
C ILE A 17 -0.08 5.71 1.59
N ASP A 18 0.83 6.54 1.07
CA ASP A 18 1.54 7.52 1.88
C ASP A 18 0.58 8.65 2.30
N PRO A 19 0.45 8.96 3.60
CA PRO A 19 -0.42 10.03 4.08
C PRO A 19 0.00 11.44 3.60
N LYS A 20 1.27 11.64 3.24
CA LYS A 20 1.81 12.92 2.75
C LYS A 20 1.70 13.05 1.23
N ASN A 21 1.57 11.94 0.51
CA ASN A 21 1.47 11.94 -0.94
C ASN A 21 0.58 10.78 -1.41
N ALA A 22 -0.70 11.08 -1.67
CA ALA A 22 -1.67 10.07 -2.13
C ALA A 22 -1.35 9.45 -3.51
N LYS A 23 -0.40 10.02 -4.27
CA LYS A 23 0.09 9.42 -5.52
C LYS A 23 1.23 8.41 -5.28
N HIS A 24 1.87 8.46 -4.11
CA HIS A 24 2.85 7.47 -3.71
C HIS A 24 2.11 6.30 -3.06
N VAL A 25 2.01 5.21 -3.81
CA VAL A 25 1.35 3.98 -3.37
C VAL A 25 2.24 2.77 -3.60
N GLY A 26 2.23 1.85 -2.66
CA GLY A 26 2.84 0.53 -2.78
C GLY A 26 1.76 -0.53 -2.85
N LYS A 27 1.98 -1.60 -3.60
CA LYS A 27 1.03 -2.69 -3.78
C LYS A 27 1.67 -4.02 -3.44
N GLY A 28 0.86 -5.01 -3.08
CA GLY A 28 1.35 -6.36 -2.94
C GLY A 28 0.34 -7.32 -2.33
N ASP A 29 0.64 -8.60 -2.45
CA ASP A 29 -0.21 -9.69 -1.97
C ASP A 29 -0.28 -9.75 -0.43
N THR A 30 0.64 -9.08 0.27
CA THR A 30 0.60 -8.88 1.72
C THR A 30 0.82 -7.42 2.08
N ILE A 31 0.43 -7.06 3.30
CA ILE A 31 0.63 -5.70 3.84
C ILE A 31 2.12 -5.34 3.86
N GLU A 32 2.98 -6.29 4.23
CA GLU A 32 4.44 -6.09 4.29
C GLU A 32 5.00 -5.80 2.90
N LYS A 33 4.56 -6.53 1.87
CA LYS A 33 4.98 -6.27 0.48
C LYS A 33 4.53 -4.90 0.00
N ALA A 34 3.28 -4.54 0.28
CA ALA A 34 2.75 -3.22 -0.08
C ALA A 34 3.53 -2.08 0.61
N LEU A 35 3.89 -2.25 1.89
CA LEU A 35 4.72 -1.30 2.62
C LEU A 35 6.17 -1.26 2.13
N GLN A 36 6.75 -2.40 1.74
CA GLN A 36 8.10 -2.47 1.19
C GLN A 36 8.18 -1.74 -0.15
N GLN A 37 7.17 -1.90 -1.01
CA GLN A 37 7.11 -1.18 -2.28
C GLN A 37 6.96 0.34 -2.07
N LEU A 38 6.18 0.78 -1.08
CA LEU A 38 6.02 2.20 -0.73
C LEU A 38 7.30 2.84 -0.17
N LYS A 39 8.20 2.06 0.41
CA LYS A 39 9.47 2.56 0.99
C LYS A 39 10.60 2.68 -0.03
N ARG A 40 10.41 2.16 -1.25
CA ARG A 40 11.37 2.27 -2.36
C ARG A 40 11.19 3.59 -3.08
#